data_AF-A0A4Q5Y8K2-F1
#
_entry.id   AF-A0A4Q5Y8K2-F1
#
_cell.length_a   1.000
_cell.length_b   1.000
_cell.length_c   1.000
_cell.angle_alpha   90.00
_cell.angle_beta   90.00
_cell.angle_gamma   90.00
#
_symmetry.space_group_name_H-M   'P 1'
#
loop_
_entity.id
_entity.type
_entity.pdbx_description
1 polymer ?
#
loop_
_entity_poly.entity_id
_entity_poly.type
_entity_poly.pdbx_seq_one_letter_code
_entity_poly.pdbx_strand_id
1 'polypeptide(L)'
;MHYSPDYTISLPDGKKIPLLFKTKVFMNLGKIIGLEYEGLKDYFGEKMGIDAKYLPDALLQGAEWYALQAGQDFAYTKDDAYLWIDAMGGFYSQACADVVATIVAAYFGKTKDEFLKLIIEAAQKEAAPEKEVKKKNQSPGNGSTKAASRRASNRGK
;
A
#
# COMPACT_ATOMS: atom_id res chain seq x y z
N MET A 1 -23.95 -22.93 4.58
CA MET A 1 -23.54 -21.58 4.12
C MET A 1 -22.81 -21.76 2.79
N HIS A 2 -23.15 -20.99 1.75
CA HIS A 2 -22.30 -20.90 0.56
C HIS A 2 -21.28 -19.78 0.78
N TYR A 3 -20.00 -20.12 0.73
CA TYR A 3 -18.91 -19.15 0.85
C TYR A 3 -18.51 -18.69 -0.55
N SER A 4 -18.70 -17.42 -0.84
CA SER A 4 -18.19 -16.81 -2.07
C SER A 4 -16.71 -16.43 -1.86
N PRO A 5 -15.81 -16.74 -2.81
CA PRO A 5 -14.44 -16.24 -2.72
C PRO A 5 -14.42 -14.71 -2.84
N ASP A 6 -13.45 -14.08 -2.19
CA ASP A 6 -13.17 -12.65 -2.33
C ASP A 6 -12.40 -12.37 -3.64
N TYR A 7 -11.57 -13.33 -4.09
CA TYR A 7 -10.89 -13.32 -5.39
C TYR A 7 -10.75 -14.74 -5.95
N THR A 8 -10.64 -14.91 -7.26
CA THR A 8 -10.34 -16.21 -7.87
C THR A 8 -9.23 -16.06 -8.92
N ILE A 9 -8.09 -16.68 -8.67
CA ILE A 9 -7.01 -16.75 -9.66
C ILE A 9 -7.42 -17.75 -10.72
N SER A 10 -7.28 -17.38 -11.99
CA SER A 10 -7.49 -18.28 -13.13
C SER A 10 -6.14 -18.66 -13.71
N LEU A 11 -5.81 -19.96 -13.66
CA LEU A 11 -4.56 -20.50 -14.19
C LEU A 11 -4.71 -20.87 -15.68
N PRO A 12 -3.61 -20.91 -16.46
CA PRO A 12 -3.65 -21.20 -17.90
C PRO A 12 -4.21 -22.58 -18.26
N ASP A 13 -4.12 -23.55 -17.35
CA ASP A 13 -4.68 -24.90 -17.49
C ASP A 13 -6.21 -24.96 -17.23
N GLY A 14 -6.84 -23.82 -16.97
CA GLY A 14 -8.26 -23.70 -16.64
C GLY A 14 -8.57 -23.93 -15.17
N LYS A 15 -7.58 -24.27 -14.34
CA LYS A 15 -7.76 -24.41 -12.89
C LYS A 15 -8.06 -23.05 -12.27
N LYS A 16 -8.96 -23.04 -11.29
CA LYS A 16 -9.34 -21.85 -10.54
C LYS A 16 -8.92 -21.99 -9.09
N ILE A 17 -8.22 -20.99 -8.55
CA ILE A 17 -7.79 -20.94 -7.15
C ILE A 17 -8.63 -19.88 -6.44
N PRO A 18 -9.70 -20.28 -5.73
CA PRO A 18 -10.51 -19.37 -4.94
C PRO A 18 -9.75 -18.93 -3.68
N LEU A 19 -9.85 -17.65 -3.34
CA LEU A 19 -9.21 -17.03 -2.19
C LEU A 19 -10.26 -16.39 -1.29
N LEU A 20 -10.12 -16.56 0.03
CA LEU A 20 -11.01 -15.98 1.03
C LEU A 20 -10.20 -15.32 2.15
N PHE A 21 -10.31 -14.00 2.28
CA PHE A 21 -9.53 -13.19 3.22
C PHE A 21 -10.43 -12.75 4.40
N LYS A 22 -10.31 -13.45 5.53
CA LYS A 22 -11.02 -13.13 6.79
C LYS A 22 -10.04 -12.88 7.92
N THR A 23 -10.53 -12.43 9.08
CA THR A 23 -9.72 -12.05 10.25
C THR A 23 -8.61 -13.05 10.58
N LYS A 24 -8.89 -14.37 10.54
CA LYS A 24 -7.88 -15.40 10.81
C LYS A 24 -6.70 -15.39 9.81
N VAL A 25 -6.97 -15.12 8.53
CA VAL A 25 -5.93 -14.97 7.50
C VAL A 25 -4.99 -13.82 7.85
N PHE A 26 -5.55 -12.67 8.24
CA PHE A 26 -4.76 -11.51 8.61
C PHE A 26 -4.00 -11.71 9.92
N MET A 27 -4.59 -12.37 10.92
CA MET A 27 -3.84 -12.73 12.14
C MET A 27 -2.63 -13.61 11.84
N ASN A 28 -2.77 -14.57 10.93
CA ASN A 28 -1.66 -15.43 10.51
C ASN A 28 -0.62 -14.66 9.67
N LEU A 29 -1.07 -13.82 8.74
CA LEU A 29 -0.19 -12.95 7.96
C LEU A 29 0.60 -12.00 8.85
N GLY A 30 -0.03 -11.42 9.88
CA GLY A 30 0.65 -10.60 10.89
C GLY A 30 1.81 -11.35 11.55
N LYS A 31 1.60 -12.59 11.98
CA LYS A 31 2.67 -13.43 12.56
C LYS A 31 3.84 -13.66 11.60
N ILE A 32 3.56 -13.86 10.31
CA ILE A 32 4.59 -14.06 9.28
C ILE A 32 5.40 -12.78 9.06
N ILE A 33 4.74 -11.63 9.08
CA ILE A 33 5.39 -10.32 8.90
C ILE A 33 6.12 -9.86 10.18
N GLY A 34 5.74 -10.40 11.34
CA GLY A 34 6.24 -9.98 12.65
C GLY A 34 5.45 -8.81 13.25
N LEU A 35 4.17 -8.69 12.88
CA LEU A 35 3.25 -7.65 13.34
C LEU A 35 2.03 -8.25 14.03
N GLU A 36 1.48 -7.52 14.99
CA GLU A 36 0.15 -7.81 15.51
C GLU A 36 -0.94 -7.44 14.50
N TYR A 37 -2.16 -7.93 14.70
CA TYR A 37 -3.29 -7.68 13.80
C TYR A 37 -3.54 -6.17 13.60
N GLU A 38 -3.48 -5.36 14.66
CA GLU A 38 -3.66 -3.90 14.57
C GLU A 38 -2.50 -3.23 13.82
N GLY A 39 -1.28 -3.75 13.93
CA GLY A 39 -0.11 -3.23 13.22
C GLY A 39 -0.18 -3.42 11.70
N LEU A 40 -1.02 -4.34 11.22
CA LEU A 40 -1.28 -4.49 9.78
C LEU A 40 -1.98 -3.28 9.18
N LYS A 41 -2.75 -2.54 9.98
CA LYS A 41 -3.45 -1.34 9.54
C LYS A 41 -2.48 -0.28 9.05
N ASP A 42 -1.47 0.01 9.86
CA ASP A 42 -0.44 0.99 9.56
C ASP A 42 0.45 0.48 8.41
N TYR A 43 0.81 -0.81 8.44
CA TYR A 43 1.59 -1.44 7.37
C TYR A 43 0.91 -1.32 5.99
N PHE A 44 -0.39 -1.63 5.90
CA PHE A 44 -1.14 -1.47 4.65
C PHE A 44 -1.40 -0.01 4.30
N GLY A 45 -1.59 0.86 5.29
CA GLY A 45 -1.80 2.29 5.09
C GLY A 45 -0.57 2.98 4.50
N GLU A 46 0.61 2.74 5.06
CA GLU A 46 1.88 3.35 4.62
C GLU A 46 2.34 2.82 3.26
N LYS A 47 2.23 1.51 3.03
CA LYS A 47 2.72 0.88 1.80
C LYS A 47 1.68 0.86 0.68
N MET A 48 0.43 1.16 0.99
CA MET A 48 -0.72 0.96 0.11
C MET A 48 -0.73 -0.45 -0.53
N GLY A 49 -0.26 -1.47 0.19
CA GLY A 49 -0.01 -2.79 -0.38
C GLY A 49 0.71 -3.78 0.53
N ILE A 50 1.17 -4.88 -0.06
CA ILE A 50 1.93 -5.96 0.58
C ILE A 50 3.31 -6.04 -0.07
N ASP A 51 4.38 -6.22 0.73
CA ASP A 51 5.70 -6.49 0.17
C ASP A 51 5.68 -7.79 -0.64
N ALA A 52 6.26 -7.77 -1.84
CA ALA A 52 6.26 -8.92 -2.77
C ALA A 52 6.69 -10.25 -2.11
N LYS A 53 7.62 -10.22 -1.17
CA LYS A 53 8.11 -11.42 -0.45
C LYS A 53 7.05 -12.11 0.41
N TYR A 54 6.02 -11.39 0.85
CA TYR A 54 4.92 -11.92 1.68
C TYR A 54 3.66 -12.25 0.87
N LEU A 55 3.61 -11.85 -0.40
CA LEU A 55 2.45 -12.13 -1.25
C LEU A 55 2.16 -13.64 -1.39
N PRO A 56 3.15 -14.53 -1.64
CA PRO A 56 2.88 -15.97 -1.71
C PRO A 56 2.23 -16.51 -0.43
N ASP A 57 2.69 -16.06 0.74
CA ASP A 57 2.13 -16.47 2.03
C ASP A 57 0.68 -15.97 2.19
N ALA A 58 0.40 -14.73 1.79
CA ALA A 58 -0.96 -14.18 1.81
C ALA A 58 -1.91 -14.97 0.89
N LEU A 59 -1.46 -15.34 -0.32
CA LEU A 59 -2.23 -16.16 -1.25
C LEU A 59 -2.53 -17.54 -0.66
N LEU A 60 -1.53 -18.20 -0.07
CA LEU A 60 -1.72 -19.51 0.57
C LEU A 60 -2.69 -19.43 1.74
N GLN A 61 -2.59 -18.41 2.59
CA GLN A 61 -3.53 -18.25 3.69
C GLN A 61 -4.97 -18.02 3.21
N GLY A 62 -5.16 -17.26 2.13
CA GLY A 62 -6.46 -17.07 1.49
C GLY A 62 -7.03 -18.35 0.89
N ALA A 63 -6.18 -19.15 0.22
CA ALA A 63 -6.57 -20.43 -0.37
C ALA A 63 -6.86 -21.50 0.70
N GLU A 64 -6.04 -21.58 1.74
CA GLU A 64 -6.22 -22.46 2.90
C GLU A 64 -7.56 -22.18 3.58
N TRP A 65 -7.84 -20.89 3.83
CA TRP A 65 -9.08 -20.51 4.48
C TRP A 65 -10.30 -20.86 3.63
N TYR A 66 -10.25 -20.64 2.31
CA TYR A 66 -11.32 -21.06 1.42
C TYR A 66 -11.53 -22.58 1.46
N ALA A 67 -10.44 -23.36 1.31
CA ALA A 67 -10.51 -24.82 1.33
C ALA A 67 -11.13 -25.34 2.63
N LEU A 68 -10.72 -24.80 3.79
CA LEU A 68 -11.30 -25.15 5.09
C LEU A 68 -12.80 -24.83 5.17
N GLN A 69 -13.23 -23.66 4.68
CA GLN A 69 -14.66 -23.31 4.67
C GLN A 69 -15.47 -24.17 3.70
N ALA A 70 -14.85 -24.65 2.62
CA ALA A 70 -15.46 -25.52 1.63
C ALA A 70 -15.41 -27.02 2.00
N GLY A 71 -14.75 -27.39 3.10
CA GLY A 71 -14.54 -28.79 3.49
C GLY A 71 -13.62 -29.55 2.53
N GLN A 72 -12.66 -28.85 1.92
CA GLN A 72 -11.68 -29.39 0.98
C GLN A 72 -10.30 -29.47 1.63
N ASP A 73 -9.51 -30.46 1.20
CA ASP A 73 -8.12 -30.57 1.63
C ASP A 73 -7.28 -29.41 1.07
N PHE A 74 -6.39 -28.89 1.91
CA PHE A 74 -5.40 -27.89 1.51
C PHE A 74 -4.03 -28.57 1.37
N ALA A 75 -3.47 -28.54 0.16
CA ALA A 75 -2.21 -29.20 -0.17
C ALA A 75 -1.24 -28.29 -0.96
N TYR A 76 -1.49 -26.98 -0.98
CA TYR A 76 -0.67 -26.03 -1.72
C TYR A 76 0.58 -25.63 -0.94
N THR A 77 1.66 -25.43 -1.69
CA THR A 77 2.99 -25.05 -1.20
C THR A 77 3.35 -23.63 -1.61
N LYS A 78 4.45 -23.09 -1.07
CA LYS A 78 4.93 -21.77 -1.46
C LYS A 78 5.31 -21.68 -2.94
N ASP A 79 5.85 -22.77 -3.50
CA ASP A 79 6.18 -22.86 -4.92
C ASP A 79 4.91 -22.80 -5.80
N ASP A 80 3.81 -23.42 -5.37
CA ASP A 80 2.52 -23.28 -6.06
C ASP A 80 2.08 -21.82 -6.11
N ALA A 81 2.21 -21.09 -5.00
CA ALA A 81 1.85 -19.68 -4.96
C ALA A 81 2.72 -18.80 -5.86
N TYR A 82 4.00 -19.11 -6.01
CA TYR A 82 4.86 -18.45 -7.01
C TYR A 82 4.39 -18.75 -8.44
N LEU A 83 4.05 -20.01 -8.74
CA LEU A 83 3.49 -20.38 -10.05
C LEU A 83 2.18 -19.64 -10.34
N TRP A 84 1.34 -19.39 -9.33
CA TRP A 84 0.13 -18.59 -9.50
C TRP A 84 0.45 -17.13 -9.82
N ILE A 85 1.46 -16.56 -9.18
CA ILE A 85 1.92 -15.19 -9.45
C ILE A 85 2.45 -15.09 -10.88
N ASP A 86 3.25 -16.05 -11.33
CA ASP A 86 3.74 -16.12 -12.70
C ASP A 86 2.59 -16.25 -13.70
N ALA A 87 1.60 -17.10 -13.40
CA ALA A 87 0.39 -17.27 -14.19
C ALA A 87 -0.47 -15.99 -14.27
N MET A 88 -0.44 -15.14 -13.24
CA MET A 88 -1.08 -13.83 -13.26
C MET A 88 -0.31 -12.80 -14.12
N GLY A 89 0.88 -13.15 -14.64
CA GLY A 89 1.76 -12.27 -15.39
C GLY A 89 2.89 -11.65 -14.55
N GLY A 90 3.17 -12.23 -13.38
CA GLY A 90 4.20 -11.78 -12.44
C GLY A 90 3.74 -10.66 -11.49
N PHE A 91 4.64 -10.25 -10.61
CA PHE A 91 4.37 -9.28 -9.53
C PHE A 91 3.90 -7.89 -10.00
N TYR A 92 4.24 -7.50 -11.22
CA TYR A 92 3.89 -6.18 -11.78
C TYR A 92 2.69 -6.21 -12.73
N SER A 93 2.00 -7.35 -12.81
CA SER A 93 0.79 -7.49 -13.63
C SER A 93 -0.43 -6.81 -13.00
N GLN A 94 -1.39 -6.42 -13.83
CA GLN A 94 -2.68 -5.89 -13.36
C GLN A 94 -3.43 -6.92 -12.50
N ALA A 95 -3.37 -8.21 -12.85
CA ALA A 95 -4.01 -9.27 -12.07
C ALA A 95 -3.39 -9.39 -10.67
N CYS A 96 -2.07 -9.26 -10.56
CA CYS A 96 -1.38 -9.23 -9.27
C CYS A 96 -1.73 -7.96 -8.47
N ALA A 97 -1.83 -6.80 -9.11
CA ALA A 97 -2.28 -5.57 -8.46
C ALA A 97 -3.72 -5.70 -7.92
N ASP A 98 -4.61 -6.33 -8.70
CA ASP A 98 -6.00 -6.57 -8.33
C ASP A 98 -6.15 -7.49 -7.11
N VAL A 99 -5.35 -8.57 -7.00
CA VAL A 99 -5.39 -9.44 -5.82
C VAL A 99 -4.83 -8.72 -4.59
N VAL A 100 -3.76 -7.94 -4.72
CA VAL A 100 -3.23 -7.12 -3.62
C VAL A 100 -4.28 -6.12 -3.13
N ALA A 101 -4.93 -5.40 -4.06
CA ALA A 101 -6.03 -4.48 -3.72
C ALA A 101 -7.18 -5.20 -3.00
N THR A 102 -7.49 -6.44 -3.40
CA THR A 102 -8.51 -7.26 -2.75
C THR A 102 -8.11 -7.67 -1.33
N ILE A 103 -6.87 -8.08 -1.10
CA ILE A 103 -6.37 -8.44 0.24
C ILE A 103 -6.46 -7.24 1.17
N VAL A 104 -5.97 -6.08 0.73
CA VAL A 104 -5.98 -4.85 1.54
C VAL A 104 -7.42 -4.38 1.79
N ALA A 105 -8.28 -4.37 0.77
CA ALA A 105 -9.68 -4.02 0.93
C ALA A 105 -10.40 -4.91 1.95
N ALA A 106 -10.18 -6.23 1.88
CA ALA A 106 -10.78 -7.19 2.79
C ALA A 106 -10.34 -6.96 4.25
N TYR A 107 -9.10 -6.56 4.49
CA TYR A 107 -8.63 -6.20 5.84
C TYR A 107 -9.42 -5.02 6.42
N PHE A 108 -9.68 -4.00 5.60
CA PHE A 108 -10.47 -2.83 5.99
C PHE A 108 -11.99 -3.05 5.95
N GLY A 109 -12.45 -4.28 5.72
CA GLY A 109 -13.88 -4.59 5.62
C GLY A 109 -14.56 -3.91 4.43
N LYS A 110 -13.82 -3.69 3.34
CA LYS A 110 -14.27 -3.05 2.10
C LYS A 110 -14.20 -4.02 0.92
N THR A 111 -14.92 -3.69 -0.14
CA THR A 111 -14.74 -4.30 -1.46
C THR A 111 -13.54 -3.70 -2.18
N LYS A 112 -12.99 -4.43 -3.17
CA LYS A 112 -11.89 -3.95 -4.03
C LYS A 112 -12.22 -2.57 -4.64
N ASP A 113 -13.44 -2.41 -5.15
CA ASP A 113 -13.86 -1.19 -5.85
C ASP A 113 -13.97 0.01 -4.89
N GLU A 114 -14.46 -0.19 -3.66
CA GLU A 114 -14.48 0.85 -2.64
C GLU A 114 -13.06 1.27 -2.24
N PHE A 115 -12.15 0.31 -2.12
CA PHE A 115 -10.77 0.59 -1.78
C PHE A 115 -10.02 1.34 -2.89
N LEU A 116 -10.18 0.92 -4.15
CA LEU A 116 -9.56 1.59 -5.29
C LEU A 116 -10.05 3.04 -5.44
N LYS A 117 -11.33 3.31 -5.18
CA LYS A 117 -11.86 4.69 -5.15
C LYS A 117 -11.14 5.56 -4.11
N LEU A 118 -10.93 5.03 -2.90
CA LEU A 118 -10.23 5.76 -1.83
C LEU A 118 -8.79 6.10 -2.22
N ILE A 119 -8.07 5.17 -2.87
CA ILE A 119 -6.70 5.43 -3.35
C ILE A 119 -6.70 6.51 -4.42
N ILE A 120 -7.60 6.43 -5.41
CA ILE A 120 -7.69 7.43 -6.49
C ILE A 120 -8.00 8.82 -5.92
N GLU A 121 -8.94 8.91 -4.98
CA GLU A 121 -9.29 10.16 -4.31
C GLU A 121 -8.13 10.73 -3.49
N ALA A 122 -7.36 9.89 -2.81
CA ALA A 122 -6.18 10.31 -2.06
C ALA A 122 -5.09 10.84 -3.01
N ALA A 123 -4.79 10.10 -4.08
CA ALA A 123 -3.79 10.51 -5.09
C ALA A 123 -4.17 11.83 -5.79
N GLN A 124 -5.45 12.05 -6.05
CA GLN A 124 -5.94 13.32 -6.64
C GLN A 124 -5.83 14.51 -5.69
N LYS A 125 -5.96 14.30 -4.37
CA LYS A 125 -5.79 15.35 -3.36
C LYS A 125 -4.33 15.78 -3.20
N GLU A 126 -3.39 14.86 -3.33
CA GLU A 126 -1.94 15.17 -3.30
C GLU A 126 -1.45 15.82 -4.60
N ALA A 127 -2.08 15.49 -5.74
CA ALA A 127 -1.74 16.08 -7.04
C ALA A 127 -2.35 17.48 -7.28
N ALA A 128 -3.22 17.96 -6.40
CA ALA A 128 -3.72 19.33 -6.48
C ALA A 128 -2.57 20.29 -6.13
N PRO A 129 -2.11 21.17 -7.07
CA PRO A 129 -1.00 22.06 -6.77
C PRO A 129 -1.38 22.95 -5.60
N GLU A 130 -0.52 22.98 -4.57
CA GLU A 130 -0.47 24.08 -3.61
C GLU A 130 -0.48 25.37 -4.43
N LYS A 131 -1.61 26.09 -4.44
CA LYS A 131 -1.65 27.42 -5.01
C LYS A 131 -0.62 28.25 -4.27
N GLU A 132 0.48 28.59 -4.96
CA GLU A 132 1.48 29.56 -4.54
C GLU A 132 0.78 30.82 -4.01
N VAL A 133 0.74 30.98 -2.68
CA VAL A 133 0.45 32.28 -2.07
C VAL A 133 1.77 33.06 -2.02
N LYS A 134 2.20 33.58 -3.16
CA LYS A 134 3.23 34.63 -3.20
C LYS A 134 2.58 36.01 -3.08
N LYS A 135 2.68 36.53 -1.84
CA LYS A 135 2.72 37.94 -1.38
C LYS A 135 2.51 39.03 -2.45
N LYS A 136 1.46 39.83 -2.23
CA LYS A 136 1.49 41.30 -2.43
C LYS A 136 0.91 41.98 -1.19
N ASN A 137 1.76 42.27 -0.21
CA ASN A 137 1.59 43.46 0.61
C ASN A 137 2.77 44.37 0.29
N GLN A 138 2.50 45.32 -0.59
CA GLN A 138 3.32 46.50 -0.81
C GLN A 138 3.04 47.52 0.29
N SER A 139 4.11 48.22 0.66
CA SER A 139 4.20 49.58 1.25
C SER A 139 4.71 49.64 2.70
N PRO A 140 5.34 50.75 3.12
CA PRO A 140 6.09 51.77 2.35
C PRO A 140 7.45 52.18 3.01
N GLY A 141 8.26 52.94 2.27
CA GLY A 141 8.87 54.16 2.82
C GLY A 141 10.18 54.06 3.64
N ASN A 142 11.27 54.39 2.95
CA ASN A 142 12.17 55.53 3.22
C ASN A 142 13.10 55.56 4.46
N GLY A 143 14.36 55.92 4.19
CA GLY A 143 15.39 56.36 5.16
C GLY A 143 16.55 55.36 5.31
N SER A 144 17.83 55.72 5.31
CA SER A 144 18.50 57.01 5.21
C SER A 144 20.01 56.74 5.01
N THR A 145 20.63 57.62 4.23
CA THR A 145 22.04 58.07 4.24
C THR A 145 23.15 57.18 4.85
N LYS A 146 24.05 56.81 3.95
CA LYS A 146 25.41 56.31 4.13
C LYS A 146 26.29 57.36 4.84
N ALA A 147 26.84 57.03 6.01
CA ALA A 147 27.91 57.80 6.65
C ALA A 147 28.88 56.91 7.43
N ALA A 148 30.10 57.42 7.55
CA ALA A 148 31.26 56.95 8.32
C ALA A 148 32.14 55.86 7.67
N SER A 149 33.47 55.91 7.76
CA SER A 149 34.43 56.96 8.08
C SER A 149 35.81 56.33 7.84
N ARG A 150 36.69 56.97 7.07
CA ARG A 150 38.11 56.59 6.95
C ARG A 150 38.92 57.39 7.97
N ARG A 151 39.58 56.75 8.93
CA ARG A 151 41.02 56.93 9.23
C ARG A 151 41.45 56.07 10.42
N ALA A 152 42.41 55.19 10.13
CA ALA A 152 43.17 54.44 11.11
C ALA A 152 44.08 55.38 11.92
N SER A 153 44.13 55.13 13.23
CA SER A 153 45.08 55.73 14.16
C SER A 153 46.14 54.69 14.54
N ASN A 154 47.37 54.97 14.10
CA ASN A 154 48.66 54.86 14.77
C ASN A 154 48.83 54.00 16.05
N ARG A 155 49.83 53.09 16.03
CA ARG A 155 50.72 52.61 17.12
C ARG A 155 51.36 51.29 16.64
N GLY A 156 52.65 51.00 16.72
CA GLY A 156 53.81 51.63 17.35
C GLY A 156 54.86 50.54 17.55
N LYS A 157 56.12 50.88 17.24
CA LYS A 157 57.42 50.25 17.58
C LYS A 157 58.29 50.08 16.34
#